data_AF-A0A0L0F392-F1
#
_entry.id   AF-A0A0L0F392-F1
#
_cell.length_a   1.000
_cell.length_b   1.000
_cell.length_c   1.000
_cell.angle_alpha   90.00
_cell.angle_beta   90.00
_cell.angle_gamma   90.00
#
_symmetry.space_group_name_H-M   'P 1'
#
loop_
_entity.id
_entity.type
_entity.pdbx_description
1 polymer ?
#
loop_
_entity_poly.entity_id
_entity_poly.type
_entity_poly.pdbx_seq_one_letter_code
_entity_poly.pdbx_strand_id
1 'polypeptide(L)' 'MTATTLQVTVKWTKHKYEVELNTNETPLVFKVQLFALTGVEPERQKVMLAGKKLEDDDDWTKFRLKN' A
#
# COMPACT_ATOMS: atom_id res chain seq x y z
N MET A 1 -3.17 -5.09 -22.08
CA MET A 1 -2.32 -4.88 -20.88
C MET A 1 -2.82 -3.62 -20.21
N THR A 2 -3.66 -3.72 -19.18
CA THR A 2 -4.17 -2.54 -18.45
C THR A 2 -3.65 -2.61 -17.03
N ALA A 3 -2.63 -1.83 -16.73
CA ALA A 3 -2.15 -1.64 -15.36
C ALA A 3 -3.22 -0.89 -14.57
N THR A 4 -3.79 -1.53 -13.56
CA THR A 4 -4.72 -0.89 -12.63
C THR A 4 -3.90 -0.23 -11.52
N THR A 5 -3.64 1.07 -11.71
CA THR A 5 -3.01 1.94 -10.70
C THR A 5 -4.11 2.62 -9.89
N LEU A 6 -3.93 2.68 -8.57
CA LEU A 6 -4.88 3.28 -7.64
C LEU A 6 -4.15 4.28 -6.76
N GLN A 7 -4.67 5.49 -6.65
CA GLN A 7 -4.12 6.45 -5.69
C GLN A 7 -4.68 6.13 -4.30
N VAL A 8 -3.79 5.86 -3.35
CA VAL A 8 -4.17 5.64 -1.95
C VAL A 8 -3.44 6.62 -1.05
N THR A 9 -4.17 7.16 -0.06
CA THR A 9 -3.59 8.04 0.93
C THR A 9 -3.22 7.24 2.18
N VAL A 10 -1.93 7.15 2.48
CA VAL A 10 -1.43 6.53 3.71
C VAL A 10 -1.22 7.63 4.74
N LYS A 11 -1.90 7.49 5.88
CA LYS A 11 -1.72 8.38 7.03
C LYS A 11 -0.76 7.71 8.01
N TRP A 12 0.37 8.36 8.26
CA TRP A 12 1.34 7.90 9.26
C TRP A 12 1.58 9.00 10.29
N THR A 13 1.31 8.68 11.55
CA THR A 13 1.41 9.62 12.68
C THR A 13 0.61 10.91 12.40
N LYS A 14 1.28 12.01 12.02
CA LYS A 14 0.66 13.31 11.67
C LYS A 14 0.82 13.68 10.19
N HIS A 15 1.40 12.81 9.37
CA HIS A 15 1.65 13.06 7.95
C HIS A 15 0.71 12.22 7.09
N LYS A 16 0.35 12.77 5.93
CA LYS A 16 -0.41 12.08 4.89
C LYS A 16 0.49 11.97 3.67
N TYR A 17 0.56 10.77 3.12
CA TYR A 17 1.35 10.45 1.94
C TYR A 17 0.39 9.92 0.89
N GLU A 18 0.38 10.54 -0.29
CA GLU A 18 -0.30 9.98 -1.45
C GLU A 18 0.68 9.07 -2.19
N VAL A 19 0.29 7.81 -2.35
CA VAL A 19 1.07 6.78 -3.02
C VAL A 19 0.20 6.11 -4.07
N GLU A 20 0.82 5.80 -5.20
CA GLU A 20 0.20 4.97 -6.22
C GLU A 20 0.40 3.50 -5.85
N LEU A 21 -0.71 2.78 -5.77
CA LEU A 21 -0.78 1.36 -5.50
C LEU A 21 -1.09 0.64 -6.81
N ASN A 22 -0.15 -0.18 -7.24
CA ASN A 22 -0.30 -1.03 -8.41
C ASN A 22 -0.76 -2.42 -7.97
N THR A 23 -2.00 -2.79 -8.30
CA THR A 23 -2.54 -4.10 -7.94
C THR A 23 -1.97 -5.26 -8.77
N ASN A 24 -1.24 -4.93 -9.84
CA ASN A 24 -0.48 -5.90 -10.65
C ASN A 24 0.90 -6.22 -10.05
N GLU A 25 1.39 -5.44 -9.10
CA GLU A 25 2.71 -5.62 -8.49
C GLU A 25 2.59 -6.24 -7.10
N THR A 26 3.69 -6.81 -6.60
CA THR A 26 3.70 -7.40 -5.25
C THR A 26 3.57 -6.35 -4.14
N PRO A 27 3.00 -6.72 -2.97
CA PRO A 27 2.91 -5.83 -1.80
C PRO A 27 4.24 -5.26 -1.31
N LEU A 28 5.35 -5.91 -1.66
CA LEU A 28 6.70 -5.42 -1.44
C LEU A 28 6.97 -4.05 -2.08
N VAL A 29 6.53 -3.83 -3.34
CA VAL A 29 6.78 -2.58 -4.07
C VAL A 29 6.12 -1.41 -3.34
N PHE A 30 4.88 -1.60 -2.90
CA PHE A 30 4.15 -0.60 -2.12
C PHE A 30 4.83 -0.29 -0.79
N LYS A 31 5.31 -1.32 -0.08
CA LYS A 31 6.06 -1.15 1.17
C LYS A 31 7.39 -0.41 0.98
N VAL A 32 8.10 -0.67 -0.11
CA VAL A 32 9.35 0.04 -0.45
C VAL A 32 9.08 1.51 -0.73
N GLN A 33 8.01 1.82 -1.47
CA GLN A 33 7.61 3.20 -1.73
C GLN A 33 7.19 3.94 -0.46
N LEU A 34 6.48 3.24 0.43
CA LEU A 34 6.16 3.73 1.77
C LEU A 34 7.41 3.96 2.62
N PHE A 35 8.42 3.09 2.55
CA PHE A 35 9.69 3.28 3.23
C PHE A 35 10.41 4.52 2.69
N ALA A 36 10.44 4.73 1.38
CA ALA A 36 11.04 5.92 0.77
C ALA A 36 10.37 7.23 1.24
N LEU A 37 9.05 7.20 1.51
CA LEU A 37 8.30 8.39 1.94
C LEU A 37 8.29 8.60 3.45
N THR A 38 8.18 7.52 4.24
CA THR A 38 8.01 7.60 5.69
C THR A 38 9.31 7.36 6.47
N GLY A 39 10.32 6.76 5.83
CA GLY A 39 11.54 6.27 6.48
C GLY A 39 11.31 5.08 7.42
N VAL A 40 10.09 4.53 7.47
CA VAL A 40 9.75 3.42 8.38
C VAL A 40 9.93 2.11 7.63
N GLU A 41 10.76 1.24 8.19
CA GLU A 41 11.03 -0.06 7.61
C GLU A 41 9.74 -0.87 7.38
N PRO A 42 9.68 -1.62 6.27
CA PRO A 42 8.50 -2.40 5.87
C PRO A 42 8.10 -3.47 6.90
N GLU A 43 9.05 -3.88 7.76
CA GLU A 43 8.85 -4.85 8.84
C GLU A 43 8.12 -4.25 10.05
N ARG A 44 8.25 -2.92 10.27
CA ARG A 44 7.59 -2.20 11.37
C ARG A 44 6.26 -1.56 10.95
N GLN A 45 5.94 -1.59 9.66
CA GLN A 45 4.72 -1.00 9.13
C GLN A 45 3.55 -1.98 9.19
N LYS A 46 2.60 -1.69 10.07
CA LYS A 46 1.27 -2.31 10.03
C LYS A 46 0.38 -1.55 9.05
N VAL A 47 0.44 -1.93 7.77
CA VAL A 47 -0.40 -1.34 6.73
C VAL A 47 -1.81 -1.92 6.81
N MET A 48 -2.82 -1.06 6.90
CA MET A 48 -4.23 -1.46 6.83
C MET A 48 -4.87 -0.81 5.61
N LEU A 49 -5.45 -1.63 4.75
CA LEU A 49 -6.13 -1.20 3.52
C LEU A 49 -7.61 -1.59 3.63
N ALA A 50 -8.51 -0.61 3.45
CA ALA A 50 -9.97 -0.84 3.43
C ALA A 50 -10.51 -1.70 4.62
N GLY A 51 -9.91 -1.56 5.81
CA GLY A 51 -10.31 -2.30 7.01
C GLY A 51 -9.71 -3.71 7.16
N LYS A 52 -8.86 -4.17 6.22
CA LYS A 52 -8.08 -5.40 6.34
C LYS A 52 -6.59 -5.08 6.54
N LYS A 53 -5.91 -5.90 7.34
CA LYS A 53 -4.45 -5.86 7.47
C LYS A 53 -3.84 -6.39 6.18
N LEU A 54 -2.89 -5.67 5.61
CA LEU A 54 -2.08 -6.16 4.49
C LEU A 54 -0.97 -7.05 5.06
N GLU A 55 -1.00 -8.34 4.75
CA GLU A 55 0.13 -9.25 4.96
C GLU A 55 0.91 -9.43 3.67
N ASP A 56 2.19 -9.78 3.78
CA ASP A 56 3.10 -9.92 2.63
C ASP A 56 2.63 -10.96 1.60
N ASP A 57 1.73 -11.86 1.99
CA ASP A 57 1.15 -12.93 1.17
C ASP A 57 -0.26 -12.61 0.65
N ASP A 58 -0.84 -11.47 1.00
CA ASP A 58 -2.20 -11.12 0.59
C ASP A 58 -2.21 -10.36 -0.75
N ASP A 59 -2.86 -10.95 -1.76
CA ASP A 59 -3.10 -10.32 -3.05
C ASP A 59 -3.97 -9.05 -2.92
N TRP A 60 -3.56 -8.00 -3.64
CA TRP A 60 -4.29 -6.73 -3.75
C TRP A 60 -5.74 -6.92 -4.24
N THR A 61 -6.00 -7.99 -4.98
CA THR A 61 -7.33 -8.38 -5.48
C THR A 61 -8.35 -8.62 -4.36
N LYS A 62 -7.91 -8.98 -3.15
CA LYS A 62 -8.82 -9.18 -2.00
C LYS A 62 -9.27 -7.89 -1.34
N PHE A 63 -8.54 -6.80 -1.54
CA PHE A 63 -8.95 -5.49 -1.05
C PHE A 63 -9.92 -4.93 -2.07
N ARG A 64 -11.19 -4.75 -1.70
CA ARG A 64 -12.18 -4.03 -2.52
C ARG A 64 -11.78 -2.55 -2.61
N LEU A 65 -10.71 -2.28 -3.33
CA LEU A 65 -10.31 -0.96 -3.73
C LEU A 65 -11.28 -0.54 -4.83
N LYS A 66 -12.16 0.41 -4.52
CA LYS A 66 -13.03 1.01 -5.51
C LYS A 66 -12.20 2.00 -6.31
N ASN A 67 -12.21 1.80 -7.62
CA ASN A 67 -11.54 2.66 -8.60
C ASN A 67 -12.22 4.02 -8.71
#